data_AF-A0A535DM69-F1
#
_entry.id   AF-A0A535DM69-F1
#
_cell.length_a   1.000
_cell.length_b   1.000
_cell.length_c   1.000
_cell.angle_alpha   90.00
_cell.angle_beta   90.00
_cell.angle_gamma   90.00
#
_symmetry.space_group_name_H-M   'P 1'
#
loop_
_entity.id
_entity.type
_entity.pdbx_description
1 polymer ?
#
loop_
_entity_poly.entity_id
_entity_poly.type
_entity_poly.pdbx_seq_one_letter_code
_entity_poly.pdbx_strand_id
1 'polypeptide(L)'
;MVRLTALAVAVVMAGVCQSTPQPVASPTPSPSPHTAVADAVLQQGDVPSGLNLCTGSGPFDTYITNLQSSQPELAGRLDDQWLSLRTQGATGAAISLFTSDNSACTAELAAVSKAKSAAAFVAVFGDEGQADRAWQTGVLGFTPPAPGELPPGLSRGIPTGLGLSAWTYDRSPVRLACWHTSV
;
A
#
# COMPACT_ATOMS: atom_id res chain seq x y z
N MET A 1 13.48 -60.94 66.90
CA MET A 1 13.55 -62.27 66.28
C MET A 1 12.30 -62.46 65.43
N VAL A 2 12.48 -62.72 64.14
CA VAL A 2 11.73 -63.65 63.25
C VAL A 2 12.18 -63.30 61.81
N ARG A 3 12.80 -64.28 61.16
CA ARG A 3 13.21 -64.28 59.75
C ARG A 3 12.13 -64.99 58.94
N LEU A 4 11.81 -64.51 57.73
CA LEU A 4 11.26 -65.31 56.62
C LEU A 4 11.50 -64.52 55.31
N THR A 5 12.57 -64.83 54.57
CA THR A 5 12.65 -65.67 53.34
C THR A 5 11.98 -65.08 52.10
N ALA A 6 12.80 -65.00 51.05
CA ALA A 6 12.61 -64.34 49.79
C ALA A 6 11.60 -65.03 48.85
N LEU A 7 11.02 -64.24 47.94
CA LEU A 7 10.70 -64.70 46.59
C LEU A 7 11.05 -63.59 45.60
N ALA A 8 11.98 -63.91 44.70
CA ALA A 8 12.41 -63.08 43.61
C ALA A 8 11.39 -63.14 42.47
N VAL A 9 10.98 -61.97 41.96
CA VAL A 9 10.38 -61.85 40.64
C VAL A 9 11.17 -60.79 39.89
N ALA A 10 12.00 -61.24 38.97
CA ALA A 10 12.71 -60.42 38.01
C ALA A 10 11.71 -59.96 36.95
N VAL A 11 11.44 -58.66 36.90
CA VAL A 11 10.74 -58.04 35.77
C VAL A 11 11.76 -57.15 35.05
N VAL A 12 12.28 -57.69 33.94
CA VAL A 12 13.08 -56.94 32.97
C VAL A 12 12.12 -56.12 32.14
N MET A 13 11.97 -54.84 32.45
CA MET A 13 11.35 -53.87 31.53
C MET A 13 12.46 -53.15 30.78
N ALA A 14 12.73 -53.63 29.57
CA ALA A 14 13.55 -52.94 28.59
C ALA A 14 12.85 -51.64 28.19
N GLY A 15 13.27 -50.52 28.79
CA GLY A 15 12.91 -49.18 28.34
C GLY A 15 13.64 -48.87 27.05
N VAL A 16 12.97 -49.06 25.91
CA VAL A 16 13.47 -48.67 24.59
C VAL A 16 13.50 -47.14 24.53
N CYS A 17 14.69 -46.57 24.37
CA CYS A 17 14.89 -45.18 23.96
C CYS A 17 14.23 -44.97 22.59
N GLN A 18 13.03 -44.42 22.56
CA GLN A 18 12.44 -43.90 21.32
C GLN A 18 12.79 -42.42 21.22
N SER A 19 13.92 -42.11 20.60
CA SER A 19 14.22 -40.78 20.08
C SER A 19 13.21 -40.46 18.99
N THR A 20 12.19 -39.69 19.34
CA THR A 20 11.20 -39.16 18.40
C THR A 20 11.92 -38.21 17.43
N PRO A 21 11.87 -38.41 16.10
CA PRO A 21 12.37 -37.42 15.16
C PRO A 21 11.51 -36.16 15.31
N GLN A 22 12.13 -35.05 15.73
CA GLN A 22 11.47 -33.74 15.66
C GLN A 22 11.15 -33.45 14.18
N PRO A 23 9.93 -33.00 13.85
CA PRO A 23 9.64 -32.50 12.52
C PRO A 23 10.63 -31.38 12.20
N VAL A 24 11.43 -31.57 11.15
CA VAL A 24 12.26 -30.52 10.57
C VAL A 24 11.32 -29.38 10.21
N ALA A 25 11.59 -28.19 10.73
CA ALA A 25 10.81 -26.99 10.40
C ALA A 25 10.81 -26.82 8.88
N SER A 26 9.64 -26.92 8.26
CA SER A 26 9.45 -26.56 6.86
C SER A 26 9.93 -25.13 6.67
N PRO A 27 10.70 -24.82 5.61
CA PRO A 27 11.07 -23.44 5.33
C PRO A 27 9.77 -22.67 5.13
N THR A 28 9.59 -21.60 5.91
CA THR A 28 8.52 -20.64 5.70
C THR A 28 8.55 -20.25 4.22
N PRO A 29 7.41 -20.27 3.49
CA PRO A 29 7.40 -19.85 2.10
C PRO A 29 8.00 -18.44 2.04
N SER A 30 9.04 -18.30 1.22
CA SER A 30 9.62 -16.99 0.92
C SER A 30 8.49 -16.06 0.51
N PRO A 31 8.38 -14.84 1.07
CA PRO A 31 7.36 -13.90 0.63
C PRO A 31 7.46 -13.78 -0.89
N SER A 32 6.32 -13.96 -1.57
CA SER A 32 6.20 -13.67 -3.00
C SER A 32 6.81 -12.30 -3.26
N PRO A 33 7.56 -12.09 -4.37
CA PRO A 33 8.16 -10.80 -4.64
C PRO A 33 7.06 -9.73 -4.63
N HIS A 34 7.05 -8.90 -3.60
CA HIS A 34 6.13 -7.77 -3.52
C HIS A 34 6.38 -6.92 -4.77
N THR A 35 5.33 -6.64 -5.54
CA THR A 35 5.38 -5.68 -6.65
C THR A 35 6.06 -4.42 -6.14
N ALA A 36 7.13 -3.96 -6.81
CA ALA A 36 7.77 -2.73 -6.41
C ALA A 36 6.74 -1.60 -6.49
N VAL A 37 6.74 -0.66 -5.55
CA VAL A 37 5.71 0.40 -5.48
C VAL A 37 5.61 1.18 -6.81
N ALA A 38 6.73 1.31 -7.51
CA ALA A 38 6.82 1.94 -8.82
C ALA A 38 6.14 1.17 -9.96
N ASP A 39 5.93 -0.14 -9.82
CA ASP A 39 5.22 -0.96 -10.81
C ASP A 39 3.69 -0.90 -10.61
N ALA A 40 3.24 -0.50 -9.41
CA ALA A 40 1.82 -0.40 -9.07
C ALA A 40 1.20 0.97 -9.40
N VAL A 41 2.02 2.00 -9.62
CA VAL A 41 1.57 3.34 -10.03
C VAL A 41 1.23 3.36 -11.53
N LEU A 42 0.47 4.36 -12.00
CA LEU A 42 0.12 4.46 -13.43
C LEU A 42 1.37 4.46 -14.32
N GLN A 43 1.36 3.60 -15.33
CA GLN A 43 2.38 3.49 -16.36
C GLN A 43 1.93 4.21 -17.64
N GLN A 44 2.87 4.42 -18.56
CA GLN A 44 2.60 5.11 -19.83
C GLN A 44 1.51 4.44 -20.68
N GLY A 45 1.36 3.11 -20.56
CA GLY A 45 0.30 2.35 -21.24
C GLY A 45 -1.09 2.50 -20.62
N ASP A 46 -1.18 2.98 -19.38
CA ASP A 46 -2.45 3.12 -18.64
C ASP A 46 -3.12 4.47 -18.90
N VAL A 47 -2.39 5.42 -19.50
CA VAL A 47 -2.86 6.78 -19.75
C VAL A 47 -3.17 7.00 -21.24
N PRO A 48 -4.13 7.91 -21.56
CA PRO A 48 -4.43 8.25 -22.95
C PRO A 48 -3.20 8.76 -23.71
N SER A 49 -3.19 8.55 -25.02
CA SER A 49 -2.13 9.05 -25.89
C SER A 49 -2.03 10.59 -25.84
N GLY A 50 -0.79 11.08 -26.00
CA GLY A 50 -0.48 12.51 -25.93
C GLY A 50 -0.16 13.05 -24.53
N LEU A 51 -0.12 12.17 -23.52
CA LEU A 51 0.44 12.49 -22.20
C LEU A 51 1.84 11.88 -22.08
N ASN A 52 2.78 12.66 -21.54
CA ASN A 52 4.16 12.23 -21.32
C ASN A 52 4.46 12.19 -19.82
N LEU A 53 5.22 11.18 -19.40
CA LEU A 53 5.70 11.06 -18.03
C LEU A 53 6.62 12.25 -17.66
N CYS A 54 6.33 12.89 -16.54
CA CYS A 54 7.17 13.94 -15.98
C CYS A 54 8.44 13.37 -15.37
N THR A 55 9.58 14.05 -15.59
CA THR A 55 10.91 13.66 -15.08
C THR A 55 11.00 13.50 -13.56
N GLY A 56 10.09 14.15 -12.81
CA GLY A 56 10.02 14.02 -11.34
C GLY A 56 9.24 12.81 -10.82
N SER A 57 8.60 12.03 -11.70
CA SER A 57 7.87 10.81 -11.32
C SER A 57 8.81 9.74 -10.77
N GLY A 58 8.34 8.91 -9.84
CA GLY A 58 9.12 7.85 -9.22
C GLY A 58 8.88 7.77 -7.70
N PRO A 59 9.91 7.38 -6.91
CA PRO A 59 9.82 7.33 -5.45
C PRO A 59 9.38 8.67 -4.85
N PHE A 60 8.45 8.63 -3.90
CA PHE A 60 7.80 9.84 -3.41
C PHE A 60 8.74 10.76 -2.62
N ASP A 61 9.65 10.22 -1.81
CA ASP A 61 10.66 11.02 -1.09
C ASP A 61 11.55 11.83 -2.06
N THR A 62 11.94 11.22 -3.17
CA THR A 62 12.72 11.89 -4.24
C THR A 62 11.89 12.97 -4.91
N TYR A 63 10.61 12.72 -5.18
CA TYR A 63 9.69 13.71 -5.75
C TYR A 63 9.57 14.94 -4.84
N ILE A 64 9.32 14.75 -3.54
CA ILE A 64 9.25 15.83 -2.55
C ILE A 64 10.57 16.62 -2.51
N THR A 65 11.71 15.91 -2.47
CA THR A 65 13.04 16.53 -2.46
C THR A 65 13.26 17.43 -3.69
N ASN A 66 12.89 16.94 -4.88
CA ASN A 66 13.02 17.72 -6.12
C ASN A 66 12.11 18.96 -6.11
N LEU A 67 10.90 18.85 -5.55
CA LEU A 67 9.97 19.96 -5.44
C LEU A 67 10.48 21.09 -4.54
N GLN A 68 11.30 20.81 -3.53
CA GLN A 68 11.80 21.84 -2.59
C GLN A 68 12.45 23.04 -3.30
N SER A 69 13.11 22.79 -4.44
CA SER A 69 13.80 23.84 -5.22
C SER A 69 12.86 24.74 -6.04
N SER A 70 11.68 24.24 -6.42
CA SER A 70 10.78 24.92 -7.37
C SER A 70 9.43 25.29 -6.77
N GLN A 71 8.93 24.51 -5.82
CA GLN A 71 7.65 24.67 -5.13
C GLN A 71 7.76 24.27 -3.65
N PRO A 72 8.44 25.07 -2.82
CA PRO A 72 8.72 24.71 -1.42
C PRO A 72 7.45 24.54 -0.57
N GLU A 73 6.39 25.31 -0.83
CA GLU A 73 5.12 25.18 -0.10
C GLU A 73 4.40 23.85 -0.41
N LEU A 74 4.40 23.44 -1.69
CA LEU A 74 3.85 22.15 -2.09
C LEU A 74 4.67 21.01 -1.49
N ALA A 75 6.00 21.12 -1.56
CA ALA A 75 6.91 20.12 -0.97
C ALA A 75 6.64 19.93 0.53
N GLY A 76 6.51 21.03 1.29
CA GLY A 76 6.23 20.98 2.73
C GLY A 76 4.90 20.28 3.05
N ARG A 77 3.82 20.63 2.33
CA ARG A 77 2.52 19.96 2.50
C ARG A 77 2.57 18.47 2.17
N LEU A 78 3.23 18.09 1.08
CA LEU A 78 3.35 16.70 0.69
C LEU A 78 4.22 15.91 1.69
N ASP A 79 5.23 16.54 2.27
CA ASP A 79 6.05 15.93 3.33
C ASP A 79 5.22 15.68 4.61
N ASP A 80 4.40 16.64 5.04
CA ASP A 80 3.48 16.47 6.18
C ASP A 80 2.48 15.33 5.92
N GLN A 81 1.89 15.29 4.72
CA GLN A 81 0.97 14.23 4.32
C GLN A 81 1.69 12.87 4.24
N TRP A 82 2.92 12.84 3.74
CA TRP A 82 3.72 11.63 3.67
C TRP A 82 4.07 11.11 5.06
N LEU A 83 4.50 12.01 5.96
CA LEU A 83 4.76 11.69 7.35
C LEU A 83 3.53 11.10 8.02
N SER A 84 2.34 11.69 7.81
CA SER A 84 1.08 11.13 8.31
C SER A 84 0.87 9.68 7.84
N LEU A 85 1.03 9.39 6.54
CA LEU A 85 0.89 8.03 6.02
C LEU A 85 1.94 7.07 6.62
N ARG A 86 3.18 7.52 6.82
CA ARG A 86 4.22 6.73 7.50
C ARG A 86 3.87 6.43 8.95
N THR A 87 3.28 7.37 9.69
CA THR A 87 2.81 7.10 11.07
C THR A 87 1.67 6.08 11.11
N GLN A 88 0.95 5.91 9.99
CA GLN A 88 -0.09 4.90 9.84
C GLN A 88 0.44 3.55 9.35
N GLY A 89 1.74 3.44 9.05
CA GLY A 89 2.41 2.19 8.67
C GLY A 89 2.87 2.12 7.21
N ALA A 90 2.81 3.22 6.46
CA ALA A 90 3.36 3.25 5.11
C ALA A 90 4.89 3.04 5.14
N THR A 91 5.38 2.12 4.32
CA THR A 91 6.80 1.73 4.23
C THR A 91 7.48 2.22 2.95
N GLY A 92 6.68 2.59 1.94
CA GLY A 92 7.17 3.16 0.69
C GLY A 92 6.04 3.75 -0.13
N ALA A 93 6.37 4.70 -1.01
CA ALA A 93 5.42 5.32 -1.91
C ALA A 93 6.05 5.68 -3.26
N ALA A 94 5.23 5.72 -4.30
CA ALA A 94 5.59 6.20 -5.61
C ALA A 94 4.50 7.11 -6.17
N ILE A 95 4.91 8.05 -7.01
CA ILE A 95 4.02 8.94 -7.74
C ILE A 95 4.37 8.92 -9.23
N SER A 96 3.37 8.87 -10.09
CA SER A 96 3.54 9.14 -11.52
C SER A 96 2.68 10.33 -11.92
N LEU A 97 3.30 11.24 -12.67
CA LEU A 97 2.68 12.43 -13.21
C LEU A 97 2.81 12.40 -14.72
N PHE A 98 1.69 12.56 -15.42
CA PHE A 98 1.64 12.63 -16.86
C PHE A 98 0.98 13.93 -17.28
N THR A 99 1.50 14.56 -18.33
CA THR A 99 0.96 15.82 -18.84
C THR A 99 1.15 15.94 -20.35
N SER A 100 0.24 16.68 -21.00
CA SER A 100 0.42 17.13 -22.38
C SER A 100 1.36 18.33 -22.50
N ASP A 101 1.68 18.99 -21.38
CA ASP A 101 2.54 20.18 -21.30
C ASP A 101 3.54 20.03 -20.14
N ASN A 102 4.83 19.93 -20.46
CA ASN A 102 5.90 19.72 -19.48
C ASN A 102 6.00 20.85 -18.45
N SER A 103 5.52 22.07 -18.74
CA SER A 103 5.49 23.15 -17.75
C SER A 103 4.57 22.84 -16.56
N ALA A 104 3.61 21.93 -16.74
CA ALA A 104 2.70 21.49 -15.67
C ALA A 104 3.30 20.38 -14.78
N CYS A 105 4.50 19.85 -15.08
CA CYS A 105 5.08 18.74 -14.34
C CYS A 105 5.43 19.04 -12.88
N THR A 106 5.63 20.30 -12.55
CA THR A 106 5.87 20.72 -11.17
C THR A 106 4.61 21.17 -10.46
N ALA A 107 3.51 21.43 -11.18
CA ALA A 107 2.27 21.95 -10.60
C ALA A 107 1.63 20.98 -9.60
N GLU A 108 0.85 21.53 -8.67
CA GLU A 108 0.09 20.73 -7.72
C GLU A 108 -0.88 19.76 -8.41
N LEU A 109 -0.96 18.55 -7.87
CA LEU A 109 -1.89 17.50 -8.27
C LEU A 109 -3.32 18.04 -8.36
N ALA A 110 -3.98 17.79 -9.49
CA ALA A 110 -5.36 18.23 -9.76
C ALA A 110 -5.59 19.76 -9.78
N ALA A 111 -4.55 20.59 -9.70
CA ALA A 111 -4.65 22.06 -9.84
C ALA A 111 -4.51 22.55 -11.30
N VAL A 112 -4.15 21.66 -12.24
CA VAL A 112 -3.88 22.01 -13.64
C VAL A 112 -5.21 22.17 -14.41
N SER A 113 -5.54 23.40 -14.79
CA SER A 113 -6.81 23.73 -15.47
C SER A 113 -6.73 23.78 -17.01
N LYS A 114 -5.52 23.75 -17.59
CA LYS A 114 -5.32 24.01 -19.04
C LYS A 114 -4.69 22.85 -19.80
N ALA A 115 -3.76 22.11 -19.20
CA ALA A 115 -3.14 20.94 -19.82
C ALA A 115 -3.90 19.67 -19.44
N LYS A 116 -3.96 18.70 -20.35
CA LYS A 116 -4.43 17.36 -19.99
C LYS A 116 -3.37 16.74 -19.10
N SER A 117 -3.78 16.19 -17.96
CA SER A 117 -2.87 15.55 -17.02
C SER A 117 -3.49 14.35 -16.36
N ALA A 118 -2.66 13.38 -15.99
CA ALA A 118 -3.02 12.27 -15.13
C ALA A 118 -2.00 12.17 -14.01
N ALA A 119 -2.43 11.75 -12.84
CA ALA A 119 -1.54 11.52 -11.72
C ALA A 119 -2.00 10.31 -10.93
N ALA A 120 -1.05 9.54 -10.44
CA ALA A 120 -1.30 8.47 -9.49
C ALA A 120 -0.27 8.50 -8.38
N PHE A 121 -0.75 8.22 -7.18
CA PHE A 121 0.05 8.03 -6.00
C PHE A 121 -0.29 6.66 -5.43
N VAL A 122 0.73 5.86 -5.13
CA VAL A 122 0.58 4.56 -4.49
C VAL A 122 1.48 4.53 -3.26
N ALA A 123 0.92 4.11 -2.13
CA ALA A 123 1.65 3.83 -0.91
C ALA A 123 1.47 2.36 -0.54
N VAL A 124 2.56 1.73 -0.07
CA VAL A 124 2.56 0.37 0.47
C VAL A 124 2.64 0.43 1.99
N PHE A 125 1.87 -0.43 2.64
CA PHE A 125 1.77 -0.53 4.09
C PHE A 125 2.28 -1.89 4.56
N GLY A 126 2.67 -1.97 5.84
CA GLY A 126 3.17 -3.22 6.42
C GLY A 126 2.12 -4.32 6.55
N ASP A 127 0.83 -3.95 6.68
CA ASP A 127 -0.29 -4.88 6.70
C ASP A 127 -1.58 -4.26 6.15
N GLU A 128 -2.56 -5.10 5.83
CA GLU A 128 -3.87 -4.69 5.31
C GLU A 128 -4.61 -3.76 6.28
N GLY A 129 -4.56 -4.02 7.58
CA GLY A 129 -5.23 -3.19 8.58
C GLY A 129 -4.63 -1.77 8.66
N GLN A 130 -3.34 -1.61 8.42
CA GLN A 130 -2.68 -0.29 8.27
C GLN A 130 -3.17 0.44 7.02
N ALA A 131 -3.25 -0.26 5.88
CA ALA A 131 -3.78 0.30 4.63
C ALA A 131 -5.25 0.73 4.78
N ASP A 132 -6.08 -0.07 5.46
CA ASP A 132 -7.49 0.22 5.72
C ASP A 132 -7.66 1.51 6.54
N ARG A 133 -6.87 1.66 7.62
CA ARG A 133 -6.91 2.88 8.44
C ARG A 133 -6.48 4.11 7.66
N ALA A 134 -5.43 4.00 6.84
CA ALA A 134 -4.99 5.08 5.96
C ALA A 134 -6.07 5.45 4.93
N TRP A 135 -6.71 4.45 4.31
CA TRP A 135 -7.80 4.68 3.38
C TRP A 135 -8.98 5.40 4.04
N GLN A 136 -9.37 5.02 5.26
CA GLN A 136 -10.48 5.64 6.00
C GLN A 136 -10.19 7.09 6.38
N THR A 137 -8.94 7.44 6.69
CA THR A 137 -8.54 8.81 7.07
C THR A 137 -8.23 9.70 5.86
N GLY A 138 -8.00 9.10 4.69
CA GLY A 138 -7.71 9.78 3.44
C GLY A 138 -6.23 9.74 3.06
N VAL A 139 -5.98 9.80 1.76
CA VAL A 139 -4.63 9.72 1.18
C VAL A 139 -4.32 11.04 0.47
N LEU A 140 -3.22 11.69 0.85
CA LEU A 140 -2.83 13.03 0.36
C LEU A 140 -3.95 14.09 0.45
N GLY A 141 -4.77 14.02 1.51
CA GLY A 141 -5.89 14.94 1.72
C GLY A 141 -7.18 14.56 0.98
N PHE A 142 -7.15 13.52 0.14
CA PHE A 142 -8.36 12.94 -0.45
C PHE A 142 -9.00 11.97 0.55
N THR A 143 -9.96 12.49 1.30
CA THR A 143 -10.73 11.71 2.28
C THR A 143 -11.87 11.00 1.59
N PRO A 144 -12.12 9.70 1.86
CA PRO A 144 -13.32 9.04 1.38
C PRO A 144 -14.58 9.77 1.88
N PRO A 145 -15.63 9.92 1.06
CA PRO A 145 -16.89 10.50 1.51
C PRO A 145 -17.50 9.70 2.66
N ALA A 146 -18.19 10.41 3.56
CA ALA A 146 -18.76 9.80 4.75
C ALA A 146 -19.72 8.64 4.37
N PRO A 147 -19.86 7.60 5.21
CA PRO A 147 -20.84 6.55 4.97
C PRO A 147 -22.24 7.12 4.76
N GLY A 148 -22.92 6.72 3.67
CA GLY A 148 -24.25 7.20 3.31
C GLY A 148 -24.29 8.51 2.51
N GLU A 149 -23.16 9.20 2.36
CA GLU A 149 -23.06 10.35 1.48
C GLU A 149 -22.83 9.89 0.02
N LEU A 150 -23.69 10.37 -0.88
CA LEU A 150 -23.63 10.09 -2.32
C LEU A 150 -23.80 11.40 -3.11
N PRO A 151 -22.81 12.33 -3.04
CA PRO A 151 -22.84 13.51 -3.88
C PRO A 151 -22.86 13.13 -5.37
N PRO A 152 -23.45 13.97 -6.24
CA PRO A 152 -23.47 13.71 -7.68
C PRO A 152 -22.06 13.44 -8.24
N GLY A 153 -21.92 12.38 -9.03
CA GLY A 153 -20.63 11.96 -9.60
C GLY A 153 -19.79 11.04 -8.70
N LEU A 154 -20.24 10.71 -7.48
CA LEU A 154 -19.59 9.72 -6.63
C LEU A 154 -20.07 8.29 -6.95
N SER A 155 -19.12 7.37 -7.12
CA SER A 155 -19.36 5.92 -7.11
C SER A 155 -18.53 5.27 -6.00
N ARG A 156 -19.05 4.20 -5.37
CA ARG A 156 -18.39 3.49 -4.26
C ARG A 156 -18.53 1.98 -4.41
N GLY A 157 -17.50 1.25 -4.01
CA GLY A 157 -17.49 -0.21 -4.00
C GLY A 157 -17.59 -0.82 -5.39
N ILE A 158 -18.30 -1.94 -5.51
CA ILE A 158 -18.42 -2.72 -6.77
C ILE A 158 -18.73 -1.86 -8.02
N PRO A 159 -19.66 -0.88 -7.98
CA PRO A 159 -19.91 0.03 -9.10
C PRO A 159 -18.71 0.82 -9.64
N THR A 160 -17.61 0.93 -8.90
CA THR A 160 -16.38 1.60 -9.37
C THR A 160 -15.58 0.75 -10.36
N GLY A 161 -15.77 -0.57 -10.36
CA GLY A 161 -14.92 -1.53 -11.09
C GLY A 161 -13.54 -1.76 -10.45
N LEU A 162 -13.22 -1.11 -9.32
CA LEU A 162 -11.92 -1.17 -8.63
C LEU A 162 -11.94 -2.01 -7.35
N GLY A 163 -13.08 -2.62 -7.01
CA GLY A 163 -13.25 -3.47 -5.83
C GLY A 163 -14.20 -2.90 -4.78
N LEU A 164 -14.37 -3.63 -3.67
CA LEU A 164 -15.27 -3.24 -2.56
C LEU A 164 -14.76 -1.99 -1.84
N SER A 165 -13.46 -1.86 -1.71
CA SER A 165 -12.83 -0.75 -1.01
C SER A 165 -12.29 0.30 -1.97
N ALA A 166 -13.21 0.85 -2.75
CA ALA A 166 -12.90 1.86 -3.73
C ALA A 166 -13.97 2.96 -3.75
N TRP A 167 -13.57 4.15 -4.15
CA TRP A 167 -14.46 5.22 -4.54
C TRP A 167 -13.90 5.96 -5.74
N THR A 168 -14.80 6.44 -6.59
CA THR A 168 -14.45 7.35 -7.69
C THR A 168 -15.31 8.58 -7.59
N TYR A 169 -14.75 9.74 -7.92
CA TYR A 169 -15.47 11.00 -7.88
C TYR A 169 -15.25 11.79 -9.16
N ASP A 170 -16.34 11.96 -9.90
CA ASP A 170 -16.39 12.68 -11.17
C ASP A 170 -16.91 14.10 -10.96
N ARG A 171 -16.00 15.07 -11.07
CA ARG A 171 -16.32 16.50 -11.04
C ARG A 171 -15.58 17.20 -12.16
N SER A 172 -16.25 17.55 -13.25
CA SER A 172 -15.61 18.24 -14.38
C SER A 172 -14.74 19.42 -13.89
N PRO A 173 -13.45 19.48 -14.27
CA PRO A 173 -12.75 18.66 -15.27
C PRO A 173 -11.99 17.43 -14.72
N VAL A 174 -12.12 17.11 -13.43
CA VAL A 174 -11.32 16.11 -12.72
C VAL A 174 -12.13 14.84 -12.44
N ARG A 175 -11.50 13.68 -12.66
CA ARG A 175 -11.94 12.37 -12.17
C ARG A 175 -10.93 11.89 -11.14
N LEU A 176 -11.40 11.54 -9.96
CA LEU A 176 -10.59 10.94 -8.90
C LEU A 176 -10.98 9.47 -8.73
N ALA A 177 -10.00 8.64 -8.42
CA ALA A 177 -10.21 7.25 -8.04
C ALA A 177 -9.26 6.93 -6.89
N CYS A 178 -9.77 6.28 -5.86
CA CYS A 178 -8.98 5.80 -4.73
C CYS A 178 -9.48 4.41 -4.35
N TRP A 179 -8.54 3.50 -4.16
CA TRP A 179 -8.80 2.12 -3.78
C TRP A 179 -7.65 1.63 -2.91
N HIS A 180 -7.88 0.56 -2.17
CA HIS A 180 -6.82 -0.26 -1.63
C HIS A 180 -7.03 -1.71 -2.04
N THR A 181 -5.94 -2.45 -2.15
CA THR A 181 -5.95 -3.88 -2.43
C THR A 181 -4.88 -4.55 -1.58
N SER A 182 -5.18 -5.74 -1.07
CA SER A 182 -4.13 -6.65 -0.60
C SER A 182 -3.61 -7.41 -1.83
N VAL A 183 -2.30 -7.61 -1.90
CA VAL A 183 -1.63 -8.47 -2.89
C VAL A 183 -0.94 -9.63 -2.19
#